data_AF-A0A4Q8TDB0-F1
#
_entry.id   AF-A0A4Q8TDB0-F1
#
_cell.length_a   1.000
_cell.length_b   1.000
_cell.length_c   1.000
_cell.angle_alpha   90.00
_cell.angle_beta   90.00
_cell.angle_gamma   90.00
#
_symmetry.space_group_name_H-M   'P 1'
#
loop_
_entity.id
_entity.type
_entity.pdbx_description
1 polymer ?
#
loop_
_entity_poly.entity_id
_entity_poly.type
_entity_poly.pdbx_seq_one_letter_code
_entity_poly.pdbx_strand_id
1 'polypeptide(L)'
;MTEAESMQADESLKSSVKSAKSQVDGLKELVPQQLSDEVKLATTVLKGKGIRLGTAAALAGAALLLVLLFVIAVVVTLVNVLAIWLPGWAAALIIAGFFLLVAAILGLVGYAKIKKALPLKPEAAIRGLRHDFGVLKDGSGFDVSTLDEPLKKKSEEDDDKDKKKEPKPPAPSADELILRTRRRRRQIQALRDNLGESVQAPLAKIDKVRTFTQNAGDRVSGAAAKARGFVRPSSSASEDQSEADRVSGKRAEQARPYVVMAGSTLALGAVIRALFKRS
;
A
#
# COMPACT_ATOMS: atom_id res chain seq x y z
N MET A 1 12.88 -50.79 -30.35
CA MET A 1 11.60 -50.23 -29.89
C MET A 1 10.51 -51.16 -30.37
N THR A 2 9.92 -51.89 -29.43
CA THR A 2 8.93 -52.95 -29.65
C THR A 2 7.54 -52.35 -29.87
N GLU A 3 6.71 -52.95 -30.74
CA GLU A 3 5.33 -52.50 -31.06
C GLU A 3 4.44 -52.24 -29.82
N ALA A 4 4.74 -52.89 -28.69
CA ALA A 4 4.06 -52.70 -27.43
C ALA A 4 4.23 -51.28 -26.86
N GLU A 5 5.38 -50.61 -27.08
CA GLU A 5 5.62 -49.25 -26.58
C GLU A 5 4.85 -48.19 -27.39
N SER A 6 4.66 -48.40 -28.70
CA SER A 6 3.90 -47.48 -29.55
C SER A 6 2.40 -47.54 -29.29
N MET A 7 1.83 -48.71 -29.01
CA MET A 7 0.41 -48.83 -28.66
C MET A 7 0.09 -48.19 -27.31
N GLN A 8 1.01 -48.27 -26.33
CA GLN A 8 0.84 -47.63 -25.02
C GLN A 8 0.94 -46.09 -25.11
N ALA A 9 1.82 -45.58 -25.97
CA ALA A 9 1.93 -44.15 -26.24
C ALA A 9 0.65 -43.56 -26.86
N ASP A 10 0.05 -44.25 -27.83
CA ASP A 10 -1.19 -43.81 -28.50
C ASP A 10 -2.41 -43.78 -27.57
N GLU A 11 -2.52 -44.74 -26.65
CA GLU A 11 -3.60 -44.76 -25.67
C GLU A 11 -3.48 -43.64 -24.63
N SER A 12 -2.24 -43.32 -24.22
CA SER A 12 -1.93 -42.20 -23.32
C SER A 12 -2.21 -40.84 -23.95
N LEU A 13 -1.98 -40.69 -25.26
CA LEU A 13 -2.29 -39.49 -26.02
C LEU A 13 -3.79 -39.30 -26.17
N LYS A 14 -4.54 -40.36 -26.51
CA LYS A 14 -6.01 -40.29 -26.61
C LYS A 14 -6.67 -39.94 -25.28
N SER A 15 -6.21 -40.52 -24.17
CA SER A 15 -6.75 -40.23 -22.83
C SER A 15 -6.41 -38.79 -22.38
N SER A 16 -5.19 -38.31 -22.66
CA SER A 16 -4.79 -36.92 -22.40
C SER A 16 -5.60 -35.91 -23.21
N VAL A 17 -5.83 -36.17 -24.51
CA VAL A 17 -6.68 -35.31 -25.35
C VAL A 17 -8.13 -35.31 -24.86
N LYS A 18 -8.67 -36.46 -24.46
CA LYS A 18 -10.03 -36.56 -23.91
C LYS A 18 -10.18 -35.81 -22.57
N SER A 19 -9.15 -35.84 -21.72
CA SER A 19 -9.12 -35.10 -20.45
C SER A 19 -8.94 -33.59 -20.66
N ALA A 20 -8.07 -33.18 -21.58
CA ALA A 20 -7.93 -31.77 -21.96
C ALA A 20 -9.24 -31.21 -22.54
N LYS A 21 -9.95 -31.99 -23.35
CA LYS A 21 -11.25 -31.59 -23.89
C LYS A 21 -12.31 -31.43 -22.79
N SER A 22 -12.40 -32.36 -21.84
CA SER A 22 -13.37 -32.26 -20.74
C SER A 22 -13.05 -31.13 -19.75
N GLN A 23 -11.77 -30.82 -19.53
CA GLN A 23 -11.37 -29.65 -18.72
C GLN A 23 -11.75 -28.34 -19.40
N VAL A 24 -11.51 -28.21 -20.72
CA VAL A 24 -11.90 -27.03 -21.49
C VAL A 24 -13.42 -26.85 -21.53
N ASP A 25 -14.16 -27.94 -21.70
CA ASP A 25 -15.63 -27.91 -21.72
C ASP A 25 -16.19 -27.54 -20.34
N GLY A 26 -15.64 -28.09 -19.25
CA GLY A 26 -15.99 -27.67 -17.89
C GLY A 26 -15.64 -26.20 -17.58
N LEU A 27 -14.51 -25.69 -18.10
CA LEU A 27 -14.12 -24.28 -17.93
C LEU A 27 -15.07 -23.33 -18.68
N LYS A 28 -15.50 -23.69 -19.89
CA LYS A 28 -16.45 -22.89 -20.68
C LYS A 28 -17.79 -22.72 -19.99
N GLU A 29 -18.18 -23.68 -19.17
CA GLU A 29 -19.47 -23.67 -18.46
C GLU A 29 -19.39 -22.92 -17.12
N LEU A 30 -18.25 -23.01 -16.42
CA LEU A 30 -18.04 -22.38 -15.10
C LEU A 30 -17.61 -20.91 -15.16
N VAL A 31 -16.79 -20.54 -16.15
CA VAL A 31 -16.27 -19.16 -16.33
C VAL A 31 -17.38 -18.11 -16.47
N PRO A 32 -18.40 -18.26 -17.33
CA PRO A 32 -19.44 -17.24 -17.51
C PRO A 32 -20.30 -17.05 -16.25
N GLN A 33 -20.51 -18.09 -15.45
CA GLN A 33 -21.26 -17.99 -14.20
C GLN A 33 -20.47 -17.19 -13.15
N GLN A 34 -19.17 -17.46 -12.99
CA GLN A 34 -18.32 -16.71 -12.06
C GLN A 34 -18.18 -15.23 -12.46
N LEU A 35 -18.01 -14.95 -13.76
CA LEU A 35 -18.01 -13.58 -14.29
C LEU A 35 -19.32 -12.86 -13.97
N SER A 36 -20.46 -13.54 -14.18
CA SER A 36 -21.77 -12.97 -13.90
C SER A 36 -21.96 -12.63 -12.41
N ASP A 37 -21.45 -13.47 -11.52
CA ASP A 37 -21.54 -13.26 -10.08
C ASP A 37 -20.58 -12.17 -9.59
N GLU A 38 -19.37 -12.07 -10.13
CA GLU A 38 -18.47 -10.95 -9.83
C GLU A 38 -19.04 -9.62 -10.34
N VAL A 39 -19.68 -9.60 -11.51
CA VAL A 39 -20.37 -8.41 -12.03
C VAL A 39 -21.55 -8.02 -11.13
N LYS A 40 -22.35 -8.99 -10.67
CA LYS A 40 -23.45 -8.73 -9.72
C LYS A 40 -22.93 -8.21 -8.37
N LEU A 41 -21.81 -8.74 -7.88
CA LEU A 41 -21.17 -8.25 -6.66
C LEU A 41 -20.61 -6.83 -6.86
N ALA A 42 -19.93 -6.58 -7.97
CA ALA A 42 -19.39 -5.26 -8.29
C ALA A 42 -20.50 -4.21 -8.41
N THR A 43 -21.58 -4.53 -9.11
CA THR A 43 -22.72 -3.62 -9.31
C THR A 43 -23.44 -3.31 -8.00
N THR A 44 -23.63 -4.29 -7.12
CA THR A 44 -24.25 -4.06 -5.79
C THR A 44 -23.38 -3.20 -4.89
N VAL A 45 -22.06 -3.42 -4.86
CA VAL A 45 -21.12 -2.59 -4.11
C VAL A 45 -21.01 -1.17 -4.67
N LEU A 46 -20.94 -1.04 -6.01
CA LEU A 46 -20.93 0.25 -6.69
C LEU A 46 -22.23 1.03 -6.46
N LYS A 47 -23.39 0.36 -6.47
CA LYS A 47 -24.67 0.99 -6.17
C LYS A 47 -24.72 1.47 -4.72
N GLY A 48 -24.28 0.64 -3.76
CA GLY A 48 -24.23 1.03 -2.35
C GLY A 48 -23.29 2.22 -2.07
N LYS A 49 -22.08 2.22 -2.63
CA LYS A 49 -21.12 3.33 -2.50
C LYS A 49 -21.55 4.57 -3.30
N GLY A 50 -22.07 4.36 -4.50
CA GLY A 50 -22.55 5.40 -5.41
C GLY A 50 -23.76 6.14 -4.85
N ILE A 51 -24.71 5.45 -4.22
CA ILE A 51 -25.82 6.10 -3.53
C ILE A 51 -25.31 6.97 -2.39
N ARG A 52 -24.41 6.48 -1.53
CA ARG A 52 -23.89 7.27 -0.41
C ARG A 52 -23.13 8.51 -0.87
N LEU A 53 -22.26 8.37 -1.87
CA LEU A 53 -21.53 9.49 -2.45
C LEU A 53 -22.48 10.45 -3.20
N GLY A 54 -23.47 9.91 -3.89
CA GLY A 54 -24.50 10.67 -4.61
C GLY A 54 -25.38 11.47 -3.66
N THR A 55 -25.85 10.88 -2.56
CA THR A 55 -26.61 11.59 -1.52
C THR A 55 -25.76 12.66 -0.85
N ALA A 56 -24.49 12.37 -0.54
CA ALA A 56 -23.59 13.37 0.02
C ALA A 56 -23.35 14.54 -0.94
N ALA A 57 -23.14 14.26 -2.24
CA ALA A 57 -22.98 15.28 -3.27
C ALA A 57 -24.28 16.09 -3.48
N ALA A 58 -25.45 15.42 -3.45
CA ALA A 58 -26.75 16.07 -3.56
C ALA A 58 -27.03 17.01 -2.38
N LEU A 59 -26.78 16.55 -1.15
CA LEU A 59 -26.92 17.37 0.06
C LEU A 59 -25.93 18.53 0.06
N ALA A 60 -24.67 18.31 -0.34
CA ALA A 60 -23.69 19.37 -0.48
C ALA A 60 -24.12 20.40 -1.54
N GLY A 61 -24.65 19.95 -2.67
CA GLY A 61 -25.19 20.82 -3.72
C GLY A 61 -26.39 21.64 -3.23
N ALA A 62 -27.33 21.01 -2.51
CA ALA A 62 -28.48 21.69 -1.91
C ALA A 62 -28.05 22.71 -0.85
N ALA A 63 -27.09 22.37 0.01
CA ALA A 63 -26.53 23.28 0.99
C ALA A 63 -25.87 24.49 0.31
N LEU A 64 -25.12 24.28 -0.77
CA LEU A 64 -24.47 25.35 -1.52
C LEU A 64 -25.51 26.28 -2.18
N LEU A 65 -26.61 25.72 -2.70
CA LEU A 65 -27.73 26.51 -3.22
C LEU A 65 -28.42 27.33 -2.13
N LEU A 66 -28.66 26.76 -0.95
CA LEU A 66 -29.23 27.50 0.18
C LEU A 66 -28.32 28.63 0.67
N VAL A 67 -27.01 28.38 0.74
CA VAL A 67 -26.02 29.42 1.07
C VAL A 67 -26.04 30.53 0.02
N LEU A 68 -26.17 30.18 -1.27
CA LEU A 68 -26.30 31.18 -2.34
C LEU A 68 -27.55 32.05 -2.15
N LEU A 69 -28.71 31.46 -1.89
CA LEU A 69 -29.95 32.19 -1.64
C LEU A 69 -29.84 33.08 -0.39
N PHE A 70 -29.21 32.59 0.67
CA PHE A 70 -28.96 33.35 1.89
C PHE A 70 -28.06 34.57 1.62
N VAL A 71 -26.97 34.41 0.85
CA VAL A 71 -26.10 35.53 0.47
C VAL A 71 -26.87 36.58 -0.33
N ILE A 72 -27.72 36.19 -1.28
CA ILE A 72 -28.57 37.11 -2.04
C ILE A 72 -29.49 37.89 -1.09
N ALA A 73 -30.17 37.21 -0.18
CA ALA A 73 -31.05 37.85 0.80
C ALA A 73 -30.31 38.84 1.71
N VAL A 74 -29.11 38.48 2.18
CA VAL A 74 -28.24 39.38 2.97
C VAL A 74 -27.83 40.60 2.16
N VAL A 75 -27.42 40.43 0.89
CA VAL A 75 -27.04 41.55 0.01
C VAL A 75 -28.22 42.52 -0.15
N VAL A 76 -29.42 42.01 -0.47
CA VAL A 76 -30.63 42.85 -0.61
C VAL A 76 -30.94 43.59 0.69
N THR A 77 -30.80 42.91 1.83
CA THR A 77 -31.04 43.50 3.15
C THR A 77 -30.05 44.62 3.44
N LEU A 78 -28.75 44.41 3.18
CA LEU A 78 -27.72 45.42 3.35
C LEU A 78 -27.96 46.64 2.46
N VAL A 79 -28.39 46.43 1.21
CA VAL A 79 -28.70 47.52 0.28
C VAL A 79 -29.85 48.36 0.81
N ASN A 80 -30.92 47.72 1.29
CA ASN A 80 -32.05 48.43 1.88
C ASN A 80 -31.68 49.20 3.15
N VAL A 81 -30.85 48.62 4.03
CA VAL A 81 -30.38 49.30 5.25
C VAL A 81 -29.55 50.54 4.90
N LEU A 82 -28.66 50.42 3.91
CA LEU A 82 -27.80 51.53 3.50
C LEU A 82 -28.57 52.60 2.70
N ALA A 83 -29.62 52.20 1.97
CA ALA A 83 -30.50 53.10 1.23
C ALA A 83 -31.35 54.04 2.13
N ILE A 84 -31.38 53.81 3.45
CA ILE A 84 -31.99 54.76 4.40
C ILE A 84 -31.19 56.08 4.44
N TRP A 85 -29.88 56.02 4.18
CA TRP A 85 -28.97 57.17 4.31
C TRP A 85 -28.54 57.76 2.97
N LEU A 86 -28.65 57.00 1.87
CA LEU A 86 -28.13 57.33 0.54
C LEU A 86 -29.13 56.89 -0.55
N PRO A 87 -29.07 57.44 -1.79
CA PRO A 87 -29.86 56.93 -2.91
C PRO A 87 -29.61 55.42 -3.15
N GLY A 88 -30.68 54.67 -3.46
CA GLY A 88 -30.60 53.21 -3.59
C GLY A 88 -29.56 52.69 -4.60
N TRP A 89 -29.33 53.43 -5.69
CA TRP A 89 -28.29 53.09 -6.68
C TRP A 89 -26.87 53.20 -6.11
N ALA A 90 -26.61 54.19 -5.27
CA ALA A 90 -25.31 54.38 -4.62
C ALA A 90 -25.07 53.30 -3.55
N ALA A 91 -26.10 52.98 -2.76
CA ALA A 91 -26.05 51.90 -1.78
C ALA A 91 -25.72 50.54 -2.44
N ALA A 92 -26.39 50.24 -3.57
CA ALA A 92 -26.14 49.02 -4.33
C ALA A 92 -24.69 48.93 -4.85
N LEU A 93 -24.14 50.02 -5.40
CA LEU A 93 -22.76 50.06 -5.90
C LEU A 93 -21.73 49.87 -4.77
N ILE A 94 -21.94 50.48 -3.60
CA ILE A 94 -21.04 50.35 -2.45
C ILE A 94 -20.96 48.89 -1.98
N ILE A 95 -22.12 48.24 -1.81
CA ILE A 95 -22.19 46.85 -1.34
C ILE A 95 -21.66 45.89 -2.41
N ALA A 96 -21.99 46.13 -3.68
CA ALA A 96 -21.43 45.35 -4.79
C ALA A 96 -19.89 45.47 -4.83
N GLY A 97 -19.34 46.67 -4.66
CA GLY A 97 -17.89 46.90 -4.59
C GLY A 97 -17.24 46.18 -3.40
N PHE A 98 -17.88 46.20 -2.23
CA PHE A 98 -17.43 45.47 -1.05
C PHE A 98 -17.37 43.95 -1.30
N PHE A 99 -18.44 43.35 -1.82
CA PHE A 99 -18.46 41.92 -2.13
C PHE A 99 -17.50 41.55 -3.27
N LEU A 100 -17.30 42.42 -4.26
CA LEU A 100 -16.33 42.22 -5.33
C LEU A 100 -14.90 42.18 -4.78
N LEU A 101 -14.57 43.08 -3.84
CA LEU A 101 -13.26 43.08 -3.18
C LEU A 101 -13.05 41.80 -2.37
N VAL A 102 -14.04 41.40 -1.59
CA VAL A 102 -14.01 40.14 -0.81
C VAL A 102 -13.86 38.94 -1.75
N ALA A 103 -14.64 38.88 -2.83
CA ALA A 103 -14.57 37.82 -3.84
C ALA A 103 -13.21 37.77 -4.55
N ALA A 104 -12.61 38.92 -4.86
CA ALA A 104 -11.26 39.00 -5.43
C ALA A 104 -10.21 38.43 -4.47
N ILE A 105 -10.27 38.77 -3.18
CA ILE A 105 -9.35 38.24 -2.16
C ILE A 105 -9.54 36.74 -2.00
N LEU A 106 -10.77 36.26 -1.81
CA LEU A 106 -11.04 34.83 -1.68
C LEU A 106 -10.69 34.06 -2.95
N GLY A 107 -10.95 34.62 -4.12
CA GLY A 107 -10.59 34.06 -5.41
C GLY A 107 -9.08 33.92 -5.56
N LEU A 108 -8.31 34.94 -5.16
CA LEU A 108 -6.85 34.91 -5.23
C LEU A 108 -6.26 33.92 -4.22
N VAL A 109 -6.78 33.87 -2.99
CA VAL A 109 -6.37 32.89 -1.96
C VAL A 109 -6.74 31.46 -2.38
N GLY A 110 -7.95 31.27 -2.90
CA GLY A 110 -8.43 29.99 -3.43
C GLY A 110 -7.56 29.53 -4.59
N TYR A 111 -7.30 30.42 -5.56
CA TYR A 111 -6.40 30.16 -6.68
C TYR A 111 -4.99 29.81 -6.19
N ALA A 112 -4.43 30.55 -5.23
CA ALA A 112 -3.12 30.27 -4.68
C ALA A 112 -3.06 28.91 -3.96
N LYS A 113 -4.11 28.54 -3.20
CA LYS A 113 -4.22 27.24 -2.54
C LYS A 113 -4.37 26.10 -3.54
N ILE A 114 -5.22 26.27 -4.55
CA ILE A 114 -5.40 25.32 -5.65
C ILE A 114 -4.07 25.14 -6.38
N LYS A 115 -3.40 26.23 -6.80
CA LYS A 115 -2.09 26.20 -7.46
C LYS A 115 -1.03 25.49 -6.62
N LYS A 116 -1.01 25.68 -5.30
CA LYS A 116 -0.11 24.97 -4.37
C LYS A 116 -0.49 23.51 -4.16
N ALA A 117 -1.77 23.15 -4.24
CA ALA A 117 -2.25 21.77 -4.22
C ALA A 117 -2.05 21.05 -5.57
N LEU A 118 -1.63 21.79 -6.61
CA LEU A 118 -1.44 21.32 -7.98
C LEU A 118 0.03 21.26 -8.46
N PRO A 119 1.01 20.65 -7.74
CA PRO A 119 2.02 19.85 -8.42
C PRO A 119 1.41 18.48 -8.80
N LEU A 120 0.23 18.46 -9.40
CA LEU A 120 -0.36 17.27 -10.02
C LEU A 120 0.17 17.16 -11.45
N LYS A 121 1.49 17.22 -11.63
CA LYS A 121 2.10 16.45 -12.69
C LYS A 121 2.33 15.08 -12.05
N PRO A 122 1.39 14.11 -12.16
CA PRO A 122 1.69 12.77 -11.72
C PRO A 122 2.64 12.19 -12.78
N GLU A 123 3.88 12.66 -12.79
CA GLU A 123 4.91 12.25 -13.75
C GLU A 123 5.06 10.74 -13.70
N ALA A 124 4.94 10.15 -12.50
CA ALA A 124 4.85 8.71 -12.31
C ALA A 124 3.60 8.05 -12.95
N ALA A 125 2.41 8.68 -12.89
CA ALA A 125 1.21 8.11 -13.50
C ALA A 125 1.19 8.29 -15.03
N ILE A 126 1.69 9.42 -15.54
CA ILE A 126 1.84 9.69 -16.97
C ILE A 126 2.94 8.79 -17.55
N ARG A 127 4.07 8.60 -16.85
CA ARG A 127 5.13 7.66 -17.22
C ARG A 127 4.63 6.22 -17.21
N GLY A 128 3.86 5.82 -16.18
CA GLY A 128 3.25 4.49 -16.09
C GLY A 128 2.27 4.22 -17.24
N LEU A 129 1.41 5.19 -17.59
CA LEU A 129 0.53 5.07 -18.75
C LEU A 129 1.33 4.98 -20.07
N ARG A 130 2.36 5.81 -20.27
CA ARG A 130 3.20 5.75 -21.46
C ARG A 130 3.95 4.42 -21.57
N HIS A 131 4.42 3.88 -20.44
CA HIS A 131 5.04 2.56 -20.36
C HIS A 131 4.04 1.46 -20.73
N ASP A 132 2.85 1.48 -20.15
CA ASP A 132 1.81 0.48 -20.39
C ASP A 132 1.35 0.50 -21.86
N PHE A 133 1.20 1.68 -22.47
CA PHE A 133 0.91 1.82 -23.90
C PHE A 133 2.07 1.38 -24.79
N GLY A 134 3.31 1.66 -24.38
CA GLY A 134 4.51 1.23 -25.09
C GLY A 134 4.68 -0.28 -25.11
N VAL A 135 4.45 -0.95 -23.98
CA VAL A 135 4.45 -2.41 -23.88
C VAL A 135 3.29 -3.02 -24.67
N LEU A 136 2.11 -2.38 -24.70
CA LEU A 136 0.99 -2.86 -25.50
C LEU A 136 1.24 -2.74 -27.01
N LYS A 137 2.01 -1.72 -27.43
CA LYS A 137 2.30 -1.44 -28.84
C LYS A 137 3.51 -2.22 -29.36
N ASP A 138 4.59 -2.23 -28.60
CA ASP A 138 5.90 -2.71 -29.04
C ASP A 138 6.32 -4.02 -28.33
N GLY A 139 5.52 -4.51 -27.38
CA GLY A 139 5.73 -5.81 -26.72
C GLY A 139 7.08 -5.88 -26.01
N SER A 140 7.83 -6.96 -26.24
CA SER A 140 9.18 -7.18 -25.68
C SER A 140 10.26 -6.28 -26.29
N GLY A 141 9.94 -5.50 -27.33
CA GLY A 141 10.85 -4.52 -27.94
C GLY A 141 10.74 -3.11 -27.35
N PHE A 142 9.87 -2.90 -26.35
CA PHE A 142 9.68 -1.58 -25.75
C PHE A 142 10.90 -1.16 -24.91
N ASP A 143 11.59 -0.11 -25.36
CA ASP A 143 12.72 0.48 -24.64
C ASP A 143 12.24 1.54 -23.64
N VAL A 144 12.32 1.17 -22.37
CA VAL A 144 11.95 1.97 -21.19
C VAL A 144 12.75 3.29 -21.10
N SER A 145 13.92 3.36 -21.75
CA SER A 145 14.81 4.54 -21.75
C SER A 145 14.23 5.72 -22.54
N THR A 146 13.30 5.47 -23.47
CA THR A 146 12.62 6.50 -24.27
C THR A 146 11.61 7.34 -23.46
N LEU A 147 11.34 6.95 -22.21
CA LEU A 147 10.39 7.63 -21.33
C LEU A 147 10.95 8.91 -20.70
N ASP A 148 12.28 9.00 -20.52
CA ASP A 148 12.96 10.07 -19.78
C ASP A 148 13.77 11.04 -20.66
N GLU A 149 13.85 10.79 -21.97
CA GLU A 149 14.51 11.70 -22.91
C GLU A 149 13.60 12.92 -23.20
N PRO A 150 14.06 14.16 -22.93
CA PRO A 150 13.28 15.34 -23.26
C PRO A 150 13.20 15.44 -24.79
N LEU A 151 11.97 15.38 -25.31
CA LEU A 151 11.63 15.49 -26.73
C LEU A 151 12.57 16.45 -27.48
N LYS A 152 13.50 15.90 -28.26
CA LYS A 152 14.23 16.68 -29.25
C LYS A 152 13.21 17.11 -30.28
N LYS A 153 12.95 18.42 -30.31
CA LYS A 153 12.05 19.10 -31.25
C LYS A 153 12.44 18.68 -32.67
N LYS A 154 11.64 17.80 -33.29
CA LYS A 154 11.69 17.56 -34.72
C LYS A 154 10.75 18.58 -35.34
N SER A 155 11.36 19.58 -35.96
CA SER A 155 10.71 20.61 -36.76
C SER A 155 9.90 20.00 -37.89
N GLU A 156 8.73 20.60 -38.07
CA GLU A 156 7.77 20.61 -39.18
C GLU A 156 8.27 20.09 -40.54
N GLU A 157 7.53 19.13 -41.13
CA GLU A 157 6.87 19.20 -42.46
C GLU A 157 6.29 17.80 -42.80
N ASP A 158 4.96 17.73 -42.92
CA ASP A 158 4.25 17.30 -44.14
C ASP A 158 2.78 16.98 -43.84
N ASP A 159 1.93 17.68 -44.61
CA ASP A 159 0.51 17.40 -44.84
C ASP A 159 0.32 15.99 -45.38
N ASP A 160 -0.61 15.21 -44.80
CA ASP A 160 -1.69 14.64 -45.60
C ASP A 160 -2.88 14.13 -44.77
N LYS A 161 -4.04 14.15 -45.44
CA LYS A 161 -5.40 13.95 -44.91
C LYS A 161 -5.75 12.49 -44.57
N ASP A 162 -6.81 12.39 -43.76
CA ASP A 162 -7.74 11.26 -43.60
C ASP A 162 -7.23 9.94 -42.96
N LYS A 163 -7.63 9.70 -41.70
CA LYS A 163 -8.48 8.54 -41.30
C LYS A 163 -8.82 8.50 -39.80
N LYS A 164 -10.13 8.38 -39.54
CA LYS A 164 -10.86 7.78 -38.39
C LYS A 164 -10.40 8.08 -36.94
N LYS A 165 -11.23 8.85 -36.23
CA LYS A 165 -11.27 8.91 -34.76
C LYS A 165 -11.67 7.56 -34.19
N GLU A 166 -10.75 6.87 -33.52
CA GLU A 166 -11.08 5.79 -32.58
C GLU A 166 -11.22 6.36 -31.15
N PRO A 167 -12.18 5.86 -30.35
CA PRO A 167 -12.45 6.39 -29.02
C PRO A 167 -11.36 5.95 -28.02
N LYS A 168 -10.83 6.91 -27.27
CA LYS A 168 -9.83 6.66 -26.20
C LYS A 168 -10.43 5.77 -25.10
N PRO A 169 -9.76 4.69 -24.66
CA PRO A 169 -10.23 3.89 -23.54
C PRO A 169 -10.19 4.70 -22.23
N PRO A 170 -11.20 4.56 -21.34
CA PRO A 170 -11.27 5.32 -20.10
C PRO A 170 -10.19 4.88 -19.10
N ALA A 171 -9.75 5.82 -18.26
CA ALA A 171 -8.74 5.61 -17.23
C ALA A 171 -9.08 4.42 -16.31
N PRO A 172 -8.07 3.64 -15.86
CA PRO A 172 -8.28 2.44 -15.05
C PRO A 172 -9.03 2.77 -13.76
N SER A 173 -10.10 2.02 -13.47
CA SER A 173 -11.02 2.29 -12.36
C SER A 173 -10.40 1.89 -11.01
N ALA A 174 -10.84 2.53 -9.92
CA ALA A 174 -10.38 2.26 -8.56
C ALA A 174 -10.49 0.78 -8.15
N ASP A 175 -11.37 0.03 -8.80
CA ASP A 175 -11.54 -1.41 -8.59
C ASP A 175 -10.40 -2.23 -9.23
N GLU A 176 -9.82 -1.80 -10.35
CA GLU A 176 -8.62 -2.43 -10.93
C GLU A 176 -7.40 -2.28 -9.99
N LEU A 177 -7.28 -1.13 -9.33
CA LEU A 177 -6.25 -0.87 -8.33
C LEU A 177 -6.45 -1.73 -7.06
N ILE A 178 -7.70 -1.95 -6.66
CA ILE A 178 -8.05 -2.84 -5.53
C ILE A 178 -7.78 -4.31 -5.89
N LEU A 179 -8.08 -4.73 -7.13
CA LEU A 179 -7.83 -6.08 -7.63
C LEU A 179 -6.32 -6.40 -7.72
N ARG A 180 -5.51 -5.46 -8.23
CA ARG A 180 -4.03 -5.58 -8.23
C ARG A 180 -3.49 -5.70 -6.81
N THR A 181 -4.05 -4.93 -5.88
CA THR A 181 -3.65 -4.97 -4.47
C THR A 181 -4.00 -6.32 -3.82
N ARG A 182 -5.15 -6.92 -4.16
CA ARG A 182 -5.52 -8.26 -3.66
C ARG A 182 -4.64 -9.38 -4.24
N ARG A 183 -4.27 -9.32 -5.53
CA ARG A 183 -3.32 -10.28 -6.12
C ARG A 183 -1.96 -10.21 -5.43
N ARG A 184 -1.42 -9.01 -5.19
CA ARG A 184 -0.16 -8.81 -4.46
C ARG A 184 -0.21 -9.37 -3.05
N ARG A 185 -1.32 -9.21 -2.32
CA ARG A 185 -1.48 -9.78 -0.97
C ARG A 185 -1.45 -11.30 -0.96
N ARG A 186 -2.09 -11.95 -1.93
CA ARG A 186 -2.04 -13.42 -2.07
C ARG A 186 -0.64 -13.92 -2.42
N GLN A 187 0.06 -13.20 -3.30
CA GLN A 187 1.44 -13.51 -3.67
C GLN A 187 2.39 -13.33 -2.48
N ILE A 188 2.21 -12.28 -1.68
CA ILE A 188 2.96 -12.06 -0.43
C ILE A 188 2.62 -13.12 0.63
N GLN A 189 1.38 -13.57 0.69
CA GLN A 189 0.96 -14.62 1.62
C GLN A 189 1.59 -15.96 1.26
N ALA A 190 1.59 -16.34 -0.02
CA ALA A 190 2.29 -17.53 -0.49
C ALA A 190 3.81 -17.45 -0.26
N LEU A 191 4.42 -16.27 -0.46
CA LEU A 191 5.83 -16.03 -0.14
C LEU A 191 6.09 -16.13 1.37
N ARG A 192 5.20 -15.59 2.22
CA ARG A 192 5.30 -15.69 3.68
C ARG A 192 5.20 -17.13 4.15
N ASP A 193 4.27 -17.91 3.59
CA ASP A 193 4.04 -19.30 3.98
C ASP A 193 5.24 -20.17 3.55
N ASN A 194 5.79 -19.92 2.36
CA ASN A 194 7.00 -20.58 1.86
C ASN A 194 8.28 -20.12 2.60
N LEU A 195 8.37 -18.85 3.01
CA LEU A 195 9.44 -18.38 3.90
C LEU A 195 9.31 -18.99 5.31
N GLY A 196 8.10 -19.15 5.82
CA GLY A 196 7.84 -19.79 7.11
C GLY A 196 8.28 -21.25 7.12
N GLU A 197 8.06 -21.97 6.03
CA GLU A 197 8.51 -23.36 5.84
C GLU A 197 10.04 -23.44 5.66
N SER A 198 10.62 -22.54 4.84
CA SER A 198 12.07 -22.49 4.60
C SER A 198 12.89 -21.90 5.74
N VAL A 199 12.28 -21.26 6.75
CA VAL A 199 12.95 -20.80 7.99
C VAL A 199 12.83 -21.84 9.11
N GLN A 200 11.73 -22.60 9.18
CA GLN A 200 11.56 -23.67 10.18
C GLN A 200 12.47 -24.88 9.92
N ALA A 201 12.67 -25.27 8.66
CA ALA A 201 13.58 -26.36 8.30
C ALA A 201 15.05 -26.13 8.74
N PRO A 202 15.66 -24.95 8.53
CA PRO A 202 16.99 -24.64 9.07
C PRO A 202 16.99 -24.38 10.57
N LEU A 203 15.93 -23.80 11.17
CA LEU A 203 15.83 -23.67 12.63
C LEU A 203 15.81 -25.04 13.33
N ALA A 204 15.07 -26.01 12.81
CA ALA A 204 15.08 -27.38 13.32
C ALA A 204 16.44 -28.09 13.15
N LYS A 205 17.20 -27.74 12.12
CA LYS A 205 18.59 -28.19 11.95
C LYS A 205 19.54 -27.51 12.94
N ILE A 206 19.34 -26.21 13.20
CA ILE A 206 20.11 -25.46 14.21
C ILE A 206 19.85 -26.04 15.61
N ASP A 207 18.62 -26.42 15.95
CA ASP A 207 18.31 -27.07 17.23
C ASP A 207 18.95 -28.45 17.35
N LYS A 208 19.03 -29.23 16.26
CA LYS A 208 19.79 -30.49 16.24
C LYS A 208 21.29 -30.26 16.42
N VAL A 209 21.85 -29.21 15.82
CA VAL A 209 23.27 -28.84 16.01
C VAL A 209 23.52 -28.33 17.44
N ARG A 210 22.58 -27.58 18.02
CA ARG A 210 22.66 -27.07 19.39
C ARG A 210 22.58 -28.19 20.43
N THR A 211 21.67 -29.13 20.26
CA THR A 211 21.55 -30.30 21.14
C THR A 211 22.75 -31.24 20.99
N PHE A 212 23.29 -31.40 19.77
CA PHE A 212 24.53 -32.14 19.55
C PHE A 212 25.75 -31.46 20.20
N THR A 213 25.88 -30.12 20.08
CA THR A 213 26.96 -29.36 20.73
C THR A 213 26.81 -29.31 22.24
N GLN A 214 25.60 -29.28 22.79
CA GLN A 214 25.35 -29.43 24.23
C GLN A 214 25.77 -30.81 24.74
N ASN A 215 25.33 -31.89 24.08
CA ASN A 215 25.71 -33.25 24.46
C ASN A 215 27.21 -33.53 24.31
N ALA A 216 27.86 -32.89 23.32
CA ALA A 216 29.32 -32.94 23.16
C ALA A 216 30.03 -32.10 24.25
N GLY A 217 29.50 -30.92 24.56
CA GLY A 217 29.98 -30.04 25.64
C GLY A 217 29.91 -30.70 27.01
N ASP A 218 28.89 -31.51 27.28
CA ASP A 218 28.76 -32.29 28.52
C ASP A 218 29.82 -33.40 28.64
N ARG A 219 30.24 -33.98 27.52
CA ARG A 219 31.32 -34.98 27.49
C ARG A 219 32.70 -34.34 27.62
N VAL A 220 32.91 -33.18 27.03
CA VAL A 220 34.17 -32.44 27.14
C VAL A 220 34.29 -31.77 28.52
N SER A 221 33.20 -31.25 29.08
CA SER A 221 33.19 -30.70 30.44
C SER A 221 33.31 -31.79 31.50
N GLY A 222 32.70 -32.96 31.31
CA GLY A 222 32.91 -34.14 32.15
C GLY A 222 34.35 -34.67 32.08
N ALA A 223 34.97 -34.65 30.90
CA ALA A 223 36.39 -34.99 30.72
C ALA A 223 37.33 -33.93 31.34
N ALA A 224 37.00 -32.64 31.21
CA ALA A 224 37.73 -31.54 31.82
C ALA A 224 37.59 -31.53 33.35
N ALA A 225 36.42 -31.88 33.88
CA ALA A 225 36.19 -32.09 35.31
C ALA A 225 37.00 -33.28 35.84
N LYS A 226 37.12 -34.36 35.05
CA LYS A 226 37.97 -35.51 35.38
C LYS A 226 39.47 -35.18 35.33
N ALA A 227 39.88 -34.29 34.42
CA ALA A 227 41.26 -33.80 34.33
C ALA A 227 41.65 -32.85 35.48
N ARG A 228 40.71 -32.04 35.98
CA ARG A 228 40.92 -31.17 37.16
C ARG A 228 41.04 -31.95 38.47
N GLY A 229 40.55 -33.19 38.54
CA GLY A 229 40.71 -34.07 39.70
C GLY A 229 42.12 -34.63 39.90
N PHE A 230 43.01 -34.50 38.90
CA PHE A 230 44.38 -35.02 38.95
C PHE A 230 45.43 -34.01 39.40
N VAL A 231 45.06 -32.73 39.63
CA VAL A 231 45.97 -31.71 40.15
C VAL A 231 45.54 -31.35 41.57
N ARG A 232 46.04 -32.11 42.53
CA ARG A 232 46.06 -31.79 43.96
C ARG A 232 47.48 -31.34 44.31
N PRO A 233 47.66 -30.16 44.93
CA PRO A 233 48.64 -30.01 45.98
C PRO A 233 47.92 -29.91 47.32
N SER A 234 48.41 -30.72 48.24
CA SER A 234 48.14 -30.75 49.66
C SER A 234 48.56 -29.45 50.38
N SER A 235 47.72 -28.93 51.27
CA SER A 235 48.11 -28.41 52.59
C SER A 235 46.87 -28.10 53.46
N SER A 236 46.89 -28.66 54.68
CA SER A 236 46.21 -28.27 55.95
C SER A 236 44.96 -27.37 55.89
N ALA A 237 43.76 -27.86 56.24
CA ALA A 237 43.16 -27.82 57.60
C ALA A 237 42.96 -26.38 58.14
N SER A 238 41.80 -25.87 58.54
CA SER A 238 40.44 -26.39 58.82
C SER A 238 39.46 -25.20 58.94
N GLU A 239 38.17 -25.42 58.61
CA GLU A 239 36.96 -24.74 59.17
C GLU A 239 36.75 -23.23 58.87
N ASP A 240 35.57 -22.67 58.57
CA ASP A 240 34.18 -23.13 58.48
C ASP A 240 33.40 -21.97 57.78
N GLN A 241 33.01 -22.10 56.52
CA GLN A 241 31.61 -22.20 56.08
C GLN A 241 30.52 -21.55 56.97
N SER A 242 30.51 -20.22 57.09
CA SER A 242 29.26 -19.50 57.42
C SER A 242 29.31 -17.98 57.23
N GLU A 243 29.43 -17.53 55.98
CA GLU A 243 28.73 -16.32 55.50
C GLU A 243 28.40 -16.56 54.01
N ALA A 244 27.49 -17.49 53.73
CA ALA A 244 26.07 -17.20 53.77
C ALA A 244 25.72 -16.07 52.79
N ASP A 245 25.05 -16.47 51.70
CA ASP A 245 23.68 -16.04 51.47
C ASP A 245 23.39 -14.53 51.35
N ARG A 246 24.41 -13.68 51.20
CA ARG A 246 24.21 -12.23 51.30
C ARG A 246 24.57 -11.40 50.08
N VAL A 247 25.18 -11.95 49.03
CA VAL A 247 25.48 -11.12 47.83
C VAL A 247 24.97 -11.70 46.51
N SER A 248 24.64 -12.99 46.45
CA SER A 248 23.70 -13.51 45.44
C SER A 248 22.31 -12.84 45.54
N GLY A 249 22.00 -12.20 46.67
CA GLY A 249 20.79 -11.38 46.88
C GLY A 249 20.92 -9.88 46.58
N LYS A 250 22.12 -9.33 46.28
CA LYS A 250 22.30 -7.85 46.15
C LYS A 250 22.81 -7.33 44.81
N ARG A 251 23.19 -8.19 43.85
CA ARG A 251 23.54 -7.74 42.47
C ARG A 251 22.45 -7.96 41.43
N ALA A 252 21.43 -8.76 41.75
CA ALA A 252 20.25 -8.94 40.89
C ALA A 252 19.24 -7.76 40.99
N GLU A 253 19.38 -6.88 41.99
CA GLU A 253 18.58 -5.65 42.10
C GLU A 253 19.15 -4.45 41.32
N GLN A 254 20.40 -4.51 40.86
CA GLN A 254 21.06 -3.38 40.18
C GLN A 254 20.92 -3.41 38.63
N ALA A 255 20.33 -4.47 38.08
CA ALA A 255 20.09 -4.62 36.64
C ALA A 255 18.62 -4.38 36.23
N ARG A 256 17.81 -3.76 37.09
CA ARG A 256 16.45 -3.33 36.75
C ARG A 256 16.31 -2.00 35.99
N PRO A 257 17.28 -1.07 35.90
CA PRO A 257 17.06 0.14 35.11
C PRO A 257 17.37 0.00 33.61
N TYR A 258 18.04 -1.07 33.15
CA TYR A 258 18.34 -1.27 31.72
C TYR A 258 17.32 -2.15 30.97
N VAL A 259 16.30 -2.67 31.66
CA VAL A 259 15.07 -3.19 31.03
C VAL A 259 14.19 -2.04 30.48
N VAL A 260 14.57 -0.78 30.71
CA VAL A 260 14.01 0.38 29.99
C VAL A 260 14.29 0.35 28.48
N MET A 261 15.13 -0.56 27.98
CA MET A 261 15.29 -0.81 26.52
C MET A 261 14.16 -1.63 25.87
N ALA A 262 13.09 -1.97 26.58
CA ALA A 262 11.80 -2.37 25.97
C ALA A 262 10.80 -1.19 25.84
N GLY A 263 11.11 -0.02 26.43
CA GLY A 263 10.32 1.21 26.29
C GLY A 263 10.64 2.03 25.04
N SER A 264 11.67 1.64 24.27
CA SER A 264 12.18 2.45 23.15
C SER A 264 11.34 2.39 21.86
N THR A 265 10.38 1.46 21.72
CA THR A 265 9.53 1.40 20.52
C THR A 265 8.28 2.26 20.63
N LEU A 266 7.77 2.49 21.84
CA LEU A 266 6.62 3.37 22.07
C LEU A 266 6.99 4.87 22.03
N ALA A 267 8.22 5.22 22.44
CA ALA A 267 8.70 6.59 22.40
C ALA A 267 8.96 7.11 20.96
N LEU A 268 9.34 6.24 20.02
CA LEU A 268 9.60 6.63 18.63
C LEU A 268 8.31 7.00 17.87
N GLY A 269 7.18 6.37 18.23
CA GLY A 269 5.87 6.72 17.68
C GLY A 269 5.38 8.11 18.11
N ALA A 270 5.69 8.54 19.33
CA ALA A 270 5.32 9.87 19.83
C ALA A 270 6.14 11.00 19.17
N VAL A 271 7.41 10.75 18.86
CA VAL A 271 8.28 11.72 18.16
C VAL A 271 7.87 11.87 16.68
N ILE A 272 7.45 10.80 16.01
CA ILE A 272 6.90 10.87 14.64
C ILE A 272 5.59 11.67 14.59
N ARG A 273 4.74 11.53 15.61
CA ARG A 273 3.49 12.31 15.71
C ARG A 273 3.74 13.80 16.00
N ALA A 274 4.80 14.15 16.71
CA ALA A 274 5.15 15.54 17.00
C ALA A 274 5.78 16.26 15.78
N LEU A 275 6.50 15.54 14.92
CA LEU A 275 7.11 16.09 13.69
C LEU A 275 6.08 16.43 12.59
N PHE A 276 4.97 15.71 12.52
CA PHE A 276 3.88 16.00 11.57
C PHE A 276 2.93 17.13 12.02
N LYS A 277 3.09 17.66 13.25
CA LYS A 277 2.26 18.75 13.77
C LYS A 277 2.89 20.14 13.52
N ARG A 278 3.99 20.25 12.77
CA ARG A 278 4.69 21.54 12.56
C ARG A 278 5.08 21.88 11.11
N SER A 279 4.52 21.20 10.10
CA SER A 279 4.58 21.64 8.69
C SER A 279 3.19 21.74 8.08
#